data_AF-A0A815YW89-F1
#
_entry.id   AF-A0A815YW89-F1
#
_cell.length_a   1.000
_cell.length_b   1.000
_cell.length_c   1.000
_cell.angle_alpha   90.00
_cell.angle_beta   90.00
_cell.angle_gamma   90.00
#
_symmetry.space_group_name_H-M   'P 1'
#
loop_
_entity.id
_entity.type
_entity.pdbx_description
1 polymer ?
#
loop_
_entity_poly.entity_id
_entity_poly.type
_entity_poly.pdbx_seq_one_letter_code
_entity_poly.pdbx_strand_id
1 'polypeptide(L)'
;MAITFVTGNKNKLVEVQAILVDVLPNLRSEALDLPEYQGEPEYISKEKAKIAAERVQGPVLVEDTSLCFNALHGLPGPYIKWFLDKLGHDGLNKLLAAYEDKTAYAQCVFSFCAGPSSEPIAFVGRCPGRIVPARGPNNFGWTSIFQPDDEHGQPDKETFAEMDKTKKNKISHRICISSSTQCGCSLVKPILNEAKIVGGFAARNNSWPWIVSIRRSKSDSSSSGPGSVLCGGSLINEKYVLTAAHCFSNMKDSQLSNYFAVIGAIYSNDTNPVRVGFKSMILHENYNGNTYENDIALLELNYSVSFSDSRIGFICLPPNNQVTYPYSGMNATAIGWGR
;
A
#
# COMPACT_ATOMS: atom_id res chain seq x y z
N MET A 1 -11.98 3.71 25.08
CA MET A 1 -10.84 2.88 25.52
C MET A 1 -9.57 3.67 25.25
N ALA A 2 -8.64 3.75 26.20
CA ALA A 2 -7.38 4.48 26.02
C ALA A 2 -6.34 3.54 25.38
N ILE A 3 -5.57 4.06 24.42
CA ILE A 3 -4.45 3.34 23.79
C ILE A 3 -3.16 4.03 24.23
N THR A 4 -2.16 3.26 24.66
CA THR A 4 -0.85 3.79 25.04
C THR A 4 0.10 3.77 23.85
N PHE A 5 0.46 4.94 23.34
CA PHE A 5 1.52 5.11 22.38
C PHE A 5 2.88 5.06 23.08
N VAL A 6 3.65 4.01 22.82
CA VAL A 6 4.94 3.80 23.47
C VAL A 6 6.05 4.44 22.64
N THR A 7 6.59 5.54 23.14
CA THR A 7 7.69 6.27 22.49
C THR A 7 8.49 7.10 23.48
N GLY A 8 9.82 7.06 23.36
CA GLY A 8 10.72 8.01 24.04
C GLY A 8 10.96 9.29 23.22
N ASN A 9 10.49 9.36 21.97
CA ASN A 9 10.80 10.45 21.05
C ASN A 9 9.66 11.49 21.05
N LYS A 10 9.93 12.66 21.64
CA LYS A 10 8.96 13.77 21.74
C LYS A 10 8.46 14.28 20.37
N ASN A 11 9.32 14.30 19.35
CA ASN A 11 8.94 14.74 18.02
C ASN A 11 8.00 13.73 17.34
N LYS A 12 8.25 12.42 17.51
CA LYS A 12 7.32 11.38 17.08
C LYS A 12 5.96 11.57 17.73
N LEU A 13 5.91 11.75 19.06
CA LEU A 13 4.67 11.96 19.78
C LEU A 13 3.85 13.13 19.21
N VAL A 14 4.49 14.27 18.98
CA VAL A 14 3.83 15.46 18.39
C VAL A 14 3.26 15.17 17.01
N GLU A 15 4.00 14.49 16.15
CA GLU A 15 3.52 14.13 14.81
C GLU A 15 2.37 13.11 14.88
N VAL A 16 2.49 12.06 15.68
CA VAL A 16 1.46 11.03 15.82
C VAL A 16 0.17 11.59 16.42
N GLN A 17 0.28 12.45 17.43
CA GLN A 17 -0.89 13.14 17.98
C GLN A 17 -1.56 14.02 16.93
N ALA A 18 -0.81 14.79 16.15
CA ALA A 18 -1.39 15.62 15.10
C ALA A 18 -2.10 14.81 14.00
N ILE A 19 -1.65 13.57 13.73
CA ILE A 19 -2.22 12.68 12.71
C ILE A 19 -3.43 11.91 13.25
N LEU A 20 -3.35 11.41 14.49
CA LEU A 20 -4.32 10.46 15.03
C LEU A 20 -5.31 11.07 16.01
N VAL A 21 -5.25 12.37 16.34
CA VAL A 21 -6.14 13.00 17.33
C VAL A 21 -7.63 12.79 17.03
N ASP A 22 -8.02 12.86 15.75
CA ASP A 22 -9.42 12.70 15.34
C ASP A 22 -9.89 11.24 15.40
N VAL A 23 -8.96 10.28 15.31
CA VAL A 23 -9.24 8.84 15.27
C VAL A 23 -9.11 8.21 16.65
N LEU A 24 -8.11 8.65 17.42
CA LEU A 24 -7.72 8.15 18.74
C LEU A 24 -7.67 9.31 19.75
N PRO A 25 -8.84 9.88 20.14
CA PRO A 25 -8.89 11.04 21.03
C PRO A 25 -8.35 10.76 22.44
N ASN A 26 -8.20 9.49 22.82
CA ASN A 26 -7.70 9.05 24.13
C ASN A 26 -6.29 8.43 24.05
N LEU A 27 -5.45 8.88 23.10
CA LEU A 27 -4.07 8.42 22.98
C LEU A 27 -3.22 8.94 24.15
N ARG A 28 -2.71 8.03 24.97
CA ARG A 28 -1.75 8.33 26.03
C ARG A 28 -0.34 8.05 25.52
N SER A 29 0.68 8.67 26.12
CA SER A 29 2.07 8.37 25.77
C SER A 29 2.84 7.85 26.97
N GLU A 30 3.64 6.81 26.75
CA GLU A 30 4.51 6.26 27.77
C GLU A 30 5.90 6.01 27.19
N ALA A 31 6.95 6.42 27.92
CA ALA A 31 8.32 6.18 27.51
C ALA A 31 8.81 4.88 28.16
N LEU A 32 8.87 3.81 27.36
CA LEU A 32 9.42 2.52 27.78
C LEU A 32 10.72 2.22 27.05
N ASP A 33 11.69 1.69 27.79
CA ASP A 33 12.97 1.23 27.23
C ASP A 33 12.84 -0.18 26.64
N LEU A 34 12.42 -0.27 25.38
CA LEU A 34 12.18 -1.53 24.69
C LEU A 34 13.43 -1.98 23.90
N PRO A 35 13.69 -3.30 23.80
CA PRO A 35 14.76 -3.80 22.95
C PRO A 35 14.54 -3.41 21.48
N GLU A 36 15.62 -3.03 20.80
CA GLU A 36 15.63 -2.77 19.36
C GLU A 36 16.09 -4.05 18.64
N TYR A 37 15.12 -4.79 18.08
CA TYR A 37 15.37 -6.05 17.38
C TYR A 37 16.04 -5.85 16.02
N GLN A 38 16.63 -6.94 15.51
CA GLN A 38 17.10 -7.03 14.13
C GLN A 38 16.15 -7.92 13.33
N GLY A 39 16.00 -7.62 12.04
CA GLY A 39 15.13 -8.35 11.11
C GLY A 39 14.38 -7.42 10.18
N GLU A 40 13.30 -7.95 9.61
CA GLU A 40 12.41 -7.17 8.75
C GLU A 40 11.63 -6.12 9.56
N PRO A 41 11.35 -4.92 9.01
CA PRO A 41 10.73 -3.82 9.75
C PRO A 41 9.39 -4.17 10.43
N GLU A 42 8.55 -4.98 9.77
CA GLU A 42 7.27 -5.41 10.34
C GLU A 42 7.44 -6.36 11.51
N TYR A 43 8.40 -7.29 11.42
CA TYR A 43 8.72 -8.20 12.50
C TYR A 43 9.25 -7.44 13.72
N ILE A 44 10.21 -6.52 13.50
CA ILE A 44 10.75 -5.67 14.57
C ILE A 44 9.62 -4.91 15.28
N SER A 45 8.75 -4.27 14.50
CA SER A 45 7.64 -3.48 15.03
C SER A 45 6.63 -4.33 15.80
N LYS A 46 6.29 -5.52 15.32
CA LYS A 46 5.37 -6.43 16.01
C LYS A 46 5.96 -6.96 17.32
N GLU A 47 7.21 -7.40 17.34
CA GLU A 47 7.86 -7.86 18.57
C GLU A 47 7.99 -6.74 19.61
N LYS A 48 8.28 -5.52 19.15
CA LYS A 48 8.24 -4.32 20.00
C LYS A 48 6.85 -4.08 20.60
N ALA A 49 5.79 -4.28 19.82
CA ALA A 49 4.41 -4.16 20.28
C ALA A 49 4.03 -5.24 21.30
N LYS A 50 4.49 -6.49 21.13
CA LYS A 50 4.24 -7.58 22.10
C LYS A 50 4.81 -7.23 23.47
N ILE A 51 6.07 -6.85 23.52
CA ILE A 51 6.75 -6.52 24.78
C ILE A 51 6.18 -5.23 25.39
N ALA A 52 5.83 -4.25 24.56
CA ALA A 52 5.11 -3.06 25.03
C ALA A 52 3.80 -3.45 25.73
N ALA A 53 3.01 -4.36 25.14
CA ALA A 53 1.75 -4.80 25.70
C ALA A 53 1.93 -5.56 27.03
N GLU A 54 2.97 -6.40 27.12
CA GLU A 54 3.35 -7.09 28.36
C GLU A 54 3.71 -6.13 29.50
N ARG A 55 4.36 -5.01 29.19
CA ARG A 55 4.74 -4.02 30.22
C ARG A 55 3.60 -3.10 30.60
N VAL A 56 2.83 -2.63 29.62
CA VAL A 56 1.69 -1.73 29.84
C VAL A 56 0.49 -2.49 30.42
N GLN A 57 0.42 -3.82 30.24
CA GLN A 57 -0.72 -4.65 30.61
C GLN A 57 -2.04 -4.16 29.97
N GLY A 58 -1.99 -3.78 28.69
CA GLY A 58 -3.14 -3.21 27.98
C GLY A 58 -2.88 -2.87 26.51
N PRO A 59 -3.82 -2.16 25.85
CA PRO A 59 -3.70 -1.78 24.45
C PRO A 59 -2.55 -0.80 24.21
N VAL A 60 -1.66 -1.17 23.30
CA VAL A 60 -0.47 -0.37 22.94
C VAL A 60 -0.39 -0.11 21.44
N LEU A 61 0.23 1.02 21.11
CA LEU A 61 0.65 1.37 19.77
C LEU A 61 2.15 1.68 19.81
N VAL A 62 2.93 1.08 18.92
CA VAL A 62 4.37 1.37 18.74
C VAL A 62 4.62 1.86 17.33
N GLU A 63 5.71 2.61 17.12
CA GLU A 63 6.10 3.15 15.80
C GLU A 63 7.59 2.98 15.53
N ASP A 64 7.90 2.30 14.43
CA ASP A 64 9.25 2.20 13.89
C ASP A 64 9.37 2.89 12.53
N THR A 65 10.50 3.57 12.33
CA THR A 65 10.77 4.36 11.14
C THR A 65 12.04 3.86 10.48
N SER A 66 11.94 3.55 9.19
CA SER A 66 13.04 3.08 8.36
C SER A 66 13.28 4.04 7.20
N LEU A 67 14.53 4.11 6.73
CA LEU A 67 14.89 4.74 5.47
C LEU A 67 15.60 3.71 4.60
N CYS A 68 15.00 3.37 3.48
CA CYS A 68 15.37 2.21 2.69
C CYS A 68 15.90 2.66 1.32
N PHE A 69 17.16 2.34 0.99
CA PHE A 69 17.73 2.67 -0.31
C PHE A 69 17.54 1.52 -1.28
N ASN A 70 16.97 1.77 -2.45
CA ASN A 70 16.67 0.70 -3.41
C ASN A 70 17.95 0.03 -3.95
N ALA A 71 18.99 0.83 -4.21
CA ALA A 71 20.31 0.36 -4.61
C ALA A 71 21.00 -0.56 -3.57
N LEU A 72 20.61 -0.48 -2.30
CA LEU A 72 21.12 -1.34 -1.23
C LEU A 72 20.08 -2.38 -0.78
N HIS A 73 19.12 -2.71 -1.64
CA HIS A 73 18.07 -3.69 -1.37
C HIS A 73 17.29 -3.40 -0.08
N GLY A 74 17.04 -2.13 0.20
CA GLY A 74 16.26 -1.68 1.36
C GLY A 74 17.09 -1.31 2.59
N LEU A 75 18.41 -1.55 2.59
CA LEU A 75 19.29 -1.04 3.64
C LEU A 75 19.49 0.49 3.51
N PRO A 76 19.81 1.21 4.61
CA PRO A 76 20.01 0.72 5.99
C PRO A 76 18.70 0.33 6.70
N GLY A 77 17.54 0.71 6.15
CA GLY A 77 16.23 0.25 6.61
C GLY A 77 15.98 0.59 8.08
N PRO A 78 15.64 -0.39 8.94
CA PRO A 78 15.36 -0.16 10.36
C PRO A 78 16.59 0.30 11.15
N TYR A 79 17.80 0.15 10.58
CA TYR A 79 19.06 0.52 11.22
C TYR A 79 19.47 1.97 10.96
N ILE A 80 18.64 2.76 10.27
CA ILE A 80 18.96 4.13 9.85
C ILE A 80 19.47 5.03 10.99
N LYS A 81 18.96 4.86 12.22
CA LYS A 81 19.44 5.62 13.40
C LYS A 81 20.94 5.47 13.59
N TRP A 82 21.46 4.24 13.50
CA TRP A 82 22.87 3.93 13.73
C TRP A 82 23.74 4.36 12.55
N PHE A 83 23.25 4.18 11.33
CA PHE A 83 23.96 4.67 10.14
C PHE A 83 24.06 6.20 10.15
N LEU A 84 22.99 6.90 10.50
CA LEU A 84 23.03 8.36 10.62
C LEU A 84 23.99 8.82 11.73
N ASP A 85 23.99 8.17 12.89
CA ASP A 85 24.90 8.48 14.01
C ASP A 85 26.38 8.34 13.61
N LYS A 86 26.72 7.29 12.85
CA LYS A 86 28.12 7.00 12.48
C LYS A 86 28.60 7.69 11.22
N LEU A 87 27.73 7.82 10.22
CA LEU A 87 28.10 8.34 8.90
C LEU A 87 27.74 9.81 8.71
N GLY A 88 26.77 10.32 9.47
CA GLY A 88 26.15 11.61 9.20
C GLY A 88 25.45 11.64 7.83
N HIS A 89 24.96 12.83 7.46
CA HIS A 89 24.25 13.03 6.19
C HIS A 89 25.13 12.83 4.96
N ASP A 90 26.38 13.30 5.01
CA ASP A 90 27.35 13.17 3.93
C ASP A 90 27.77 11.72 3.73
N GLY A 91 28.04 10.98 4.81
CA GLY A 91 28.40 9.57 4.72
C GLY A 91 27.24 8.70 4.20
N LEU A 92 25.99 9.02 4.55
CA LEU A 92 24.81 8.36 3.96
C LEU A 92 24.69 8.59 2.44
N ASN A 93 24.99 9.80 1.96
CA ASN A 93 25.06 10.06 0.52
C ASN A 93 26.21 9.32 -0.15
N LYS A 94 27.40 9.30 0.48
CA LYS A 94 28.59 8.59 -0.01
C LYS A 94 28.39 7.08 -0.05
N LEU A 95 27.55 6.52 0.82
CA LEU A 95 27.18 5.10 0.78
C LEU A 95 26.55 4.70 -0.57
N LEU A 96 25.89 5.65 -1.24
CA LEU A 96 25.31 5.45 -2.56
C LEU A 96 26.21 5.90 -3.71
N ALA A 97 27.42 6.43 -3.47
CA ALA A 97 28.23 7.09 -4.50
C ALA A 97 28.48 6.22 -5.75
N ALA A 98 28.68 4.92 -5.56
CA ALA A 98 28.95 3.96 -6.64
C ALA A 98 27.70 3.52 -7.45
N TYR A 99 26.49 3.89 -7.00
CA TYR A 99 25.23 3.45 -7.60
C TYR A 99 24.59 4.60 -8.38
N GLU A 100 24.17 4.37 -9.62
CA GLU A 100 23.39 5.38 -10.36
C GLU A 100 22.00 5.57 -9.74
N ASP A 101 21.40 4.49 -9.25
CA ASP A 101 20.12 4.51 -8.57
C ASP A 101 20.24 5.19 -7.19
N LYS A 102 19.57 6.34 -7.06
CA LYS A 102 19.43 7.09 -5.80
C LYS A 102 18.03 6.99 -5.22
N THR A 103 17.15 6.18 -5.82
CA THR A 103 15.78 6.03 -5.34
C THR A 103 15.76 5.33 -3.99
N ALA A 104 14.82 5.76 -3.16
CA ALA A 104 14.66 5.31 -1.80
C ALA A 104 13.19 5.42 -1.39
N TYR A 105 12.87 4.87 -0.24
CA TYR A 105 11.59 5.13 0.40
C TYR A 105 11.75 5.30 1.91
N ALA A 106 11.01 6.26 2.45
CA ALA A 106 10.78 6.37 3.88
C ALA A 106 9.65 5.40 4.24
N GLN A 107 9.85 4.56 5.26
CA GLN A 107 8.83 3.64 5.74
C GLN A 107 8.53 3.90 7.21
N CYS A 108 7.24 3.99 7.53
CA CYS A 108 6.75 3.96 8.89
C CYS A 108 5.98 2.65 9.09
N VAL A 109 6.16 2.01 10.25
CA VAL A 109 5.38 0.86 10.68
C VAL A 109 4.78 1.18 12.04
N PHE A 110 3.46 1.33 12.10
CA PHE A 110 2.72 1.27 13.36
C PHE A 110 2.39 -0.19 13.67
N SER A 111 2.58 -0.62 14.91
CA SER A 111 2.04 -1.92 15.36
C SER A 111 1.13 -1.72 16.56
N PHE A 112 -0.11 -2.19 16.44
CA PHE A 112 -1.10 -2.19 17.51
C PHE A 112 -1.19 -3.57 18.14
N CYS A 113 -1.20 -3.64 19.47
CA CYS A 113 -1.48 -4.85 20.21
C CYS A 113 -2.56 -4.56 21.25
N ALA A 114 -3.64 -5.37 21.27
CA ALA A 114 -4.76 -5.16 22.18
C ALA A 114 -4.45 -5.51 23.65
N GLY A 115 -3.39 -6.30 23.88
CA GLY A 115 -2.92 -6.69 25.21
C GLY A 115 -1.97 -7.90 25.14
N PRO A 116 -1.41 -8.34 26.27
CA PRO A 116 -0.35 -9.37 26.32
C PRO A 116 -0.70 -10.69 25.62
N SER A 117 -1.98 -11.06 25.56
CA SER A 117 -2.46 -12.31 24.94
C SER A 117 -2.91 -12.15 23.49
N SER A 118 -2.68 -10.99 22.86
CA SER A 118 -3.13 -10.68 21.51
C SER A 118 -1.97 -10.62 20.53
N GLU A 119 -2.18 -11.11 19.31
CA GLU A 119 -1.17 -10.96 18.25
C GLU A 119 -1.20 -9.53 17.70
N PRO A 120 -0.06 -8.84 17.57
CA PRO A 120 -0.03 -7.48 17.04
C PRO A 120 -0.35 -7.40 15.56
N ILE A 121 -1.03 -6.32 15.20
CA ILE A 121 -1.36 -5.96 13.83
C ILE A 121 -0.45 -4.82 13.40
N ALA A 122 0.27 -4.99 12.29
CA ALA A 122 1.13 -3.97 11.72
C ALA A 122 0.40 -3.18 10.62
N PHE A 123 0.65 -1.87 10.59
CA PHE A 123 0.19 -0.93 9.58
C PHE A 123 1.43 -0.25 9.00
N VAL A 124 1.71 -0.51 7.74
CA VAL A 124 2.88 0.02 7.05
C VAL A 124 2.45 1.24 6.24
N GLY A 125 3.34 2.21 6.09
CA GLY A 125 3.17 3.36 5.22
C GLY A 125 4.50 3.71 4.60
N ARG A 126 4.50 3.87 3.27
CA ARG A 126 5.70 4.18 2.50
C ARG A 126 5.52 5.49 1.75
N CYS A 127 6.60 6.27 1.72
CA CYS A 127 6.74 7.46 0.88
C CYS A 127 7.95 7.23 -0.03
N PRO A 128 7.75 7.06 -1.35
CA PRO A 128 8.84 6.96 -2.31
C PRO A 128 9.53 8.32 -2.50
N GLY A 129 10.77 8.26 -2.94
CA GLY A 129 11.59 9.44 -3.19
C GLY A 129 13.01 9.06 -3.55
N ARG A 130 13.95 9.94 -3.20
CA ARG A 130 15.37 9.77 -3.50
C ARG A 130 16.28 10.38 -2.45
N ILE A 131 17.50 9.87 -2.41
CA ILE A 131 18.57 10.41 -1.57
C ILE A 131 19.30 11.50 -2.32
N VAL A 132 19.46 12.64 -1.65
CA VAL A 132 20.11 13.84 -2.16
C VAL A 132 21.11 14.40 -1.16
N PRO A 133 22.08 15.23 -1.63
CA PRO A 133 22.90 16.02 -0.74
C PRO A 133 22.04 16.82 0.24
N ALA A 134 22.49 16.92 1.48
CA ALA A 134 21.71 17.49 2.57
C ALA A 134 21.29 18.94 2.25
N ARG A 135 19.99 19.23 2.38
CA ARG A 135 19.43 20.58 2.27
C ARG A 135 18.45 20.86 3.41
N GLY A 136 18.26 22.14 3.72
CA GLY A 136 17.43 22.56 4.85
C GLY A 136 18.05 22.27 6.23
N PRO A 137 17.26 22.37 7.30
CA PRO A 137 17.71 22.17 8.67
C PRO A 137 18.14 20.72 8.99
N ASN A 138 19.33 20.55 9.57
CA ASN A 138 19.93 19.22 9.89
C ASN A 138 19.56 18.68 11.28
N ASN A 139 18.61 19.30 11.96
CA ASN A 139 18.20 19.00 13.34
C ASN A 139 17.17 17.86 13.46
N PHE A 140 16.69 17.30 12.34
CA PHE A 140 15.62 16.29 12.34
C PHE A 140 16.01 14.98 11.65
N GLY A 141 16.95 14.22 12.24
CA GLY A 141 17.30 12.90 11.73
C GLY A 141 17.80 12.96 10.29
N TRP A 142 17.27 12.11 9.40
CA TRP A 142 17.70 11.99 8.00
C TRP A 142 16.85 12.84 7.03
N THR A 143 15.95 13.70 7.52
CA THR A 143 15.00 14.43 6.64
C THR A 143 15.66 15.37 5.65
N SER A 144 16.88 15.85 5.93
CA SER A 144 17.62 16.77 5.04
C SER A 144 18.20 16.09 3.81
N ILE A 145 18.30 14.76 3.80
CA ILE A 145 18.84 14.01 2.65
C ILE A 145 17.76 13.25 1.87
N PHE A 146 16.50 13.31 2.29
CA PHE A 146 15.41 12.62 1.62
C PHE A 146 14.51 13.62 0.89
N GLN A 147 14.49 13.51 -0.42
CA GLN A 147 13.60 14.24 -1.32
C GLN A 147 12.44 13.31 -1.71
N PRO A 148 11.23 13.52 -1.17
CA PRO A 148 10.07 12.69 -1.51
C PRO A 148 9.61 12.94 -2.95
N ASP A 149 8.86 11.99 -3.47
CA ASP A 149 8.02 12.23 -4.63
C ASP A 149 6.73 12.98 -4.18
N ASP A 150 6.21 13.84 -5.05
CA ASP A 150 4.98 14.59 -4.88
C ASP A 150 3.73 13.71 -5.08
N GLU A 151 2.55 14.31 -4.93
CA GLU A 151 1.27 13.62 -5.10
C GLU A 151 1.03 13.07 -6.52
N HIS A 152 1.86 13.44 -7.49
CA HIS A 152 1.85 12.96 -8.87
C HIS A 152 2.92 11.91 -9.16
N GLY A 153 3.69 11.49 -8.13
CA GLY A 153 4.78 10.53 -8.27
C GLY A 153 6.01 11.11 -9.00
N GLN A 154 6.16 12.43 -9.00
CA GLN A 154 7.34 13.11 -9.53
C GLN A 154 8.21 13.61 -8.36
N PRO A 155 9.54 13.66 -8.49
CA PRO A 155 10.37 14.21 -7.42
C PRO A 155 9.98 15.64 -7.05
N ASP A 156 9.68 15.88 -5.77
CA ASP A 156 9.43 17.21 -5.25
C ASP A 156 10.72 18.04 -5.32
N LYS A 157 10.63 19.37 -5.28
CA LYS A 157 11.81 20.25 -5.26
C LYS A 157 12.49 20.27 -3.88
N GLU A 158 11.71 20.07 -2.83
CA GLU A 158 12.14 20.20 -1.44
C GLU A 158 12.49 18.85 -0.81
N THR A 159 13.45 18.84 0.10
CA THR A 159 13.64 17.74 1.04
C THR A 159 12.61 17.81 2.17
N PHE A 160 12.40 16.71 2.90
CA PHE A 160 11.52 16.74 4.09
C PHE A 160 11.94 17.77 5.14
N ALA A 161 13.22 18.17 5.20
CA ALA A 161 13.67 19.22 6.09
C ALA A 161 13.29 20.63 5.59
N GLU A 162 13.20 20.84 4.29
CA GLU A 162 12.83 22.13 3.67
C GLU A 162 11.31 22.36 3.69
N MET A 163 10.52 21.28 3.65
CA MET A 163 9.06 21.35 3.62
C MET A 163 8.45 21.93 4.90
N ASP A 164 7.42 22.76 4.72
CA ASP A 164 6.52 23.11 5.81
C ASP A 164 5.73 21.88 6.31
N LYS A 165 5.21 21.96 7.54
CA LYS A 165 4.48 20.86 8.18
C LYS A 165 3.24 20.44 7.39
N THR A 166 2.52 21.38 6.79
CA THR A 166 1.27 21.10 6.06
C THR A 166 1.54 20.31 4.80
N LYS A 167 2.57 20.70 4.04
CA LYS A 167 3.03 20.01 2.83
C LYS A 167 3.62 18.65 3.17
N LYS A 168 4.51 18.56 4.16
CA LYS A 168 5.06 17.29 4.66
C LYS A 168 3.94 16.32 5.06
N ASN A 169 2.90 16.82 5.73
CA ASN A 169 1.79 15.99 6.16
C ASN A 169 0.95 15.43 4.99
N LYS A 170 1.01 15.98 3.78
CA LYS A 170 0.27 15.39 2.66
C LYS A 170 0.93 14.14 2.07
N ILE A 171 2.24 14.02 2.20
CA ILE A 171 3.05 13.00 1.51
C ILE A 171 3.90 12.14 2.45
N SER A 172 3.91 12.44 3.75
CA SER A 172 4.71 11.73 4.74
C SER A 172 4.30 10.27 4.84
N HIS A 173 5.29 9.38 4.81
CA HIS A 173 5.21 7.96 5.16
C HIS A 173 4.36 7.63 6.40
N ARG A 174 4.30 8.52 7.41
CA ARG A 174 3.45 8.35 8.61
C ARG A 174 1.96 8.50 8.34
N ILE A 175 1.59 9.33 7.36
CA ILE A 175 0.21 9.55 6.93
C ILE A 175 -0.16 8.57 5.82
N CYS A 176 0.81 8.15 5.02
CA CYS A 176 0.64 7.05 4.07
C CYS A 176 0.33 5.69 4.73
N ILE A 177 0.43 5.56 6.05
CA ILE A 177 -0.12 4.42 6.78
C ILE A 177 -1.64 4.33 6.59
N SER A 178 -2.30 5.46 6.35
CA SER A 178 -3.72 5.49 5.96
C SER A 178 -3.94 5.37 4.45
N SER A 179 -2.90 5.20 3.61
CA SER A 179 -3.07 5.30 2.15
C SER A 179 -2.26 4.39 1.21
N SER A 180 -1.19 3.68 1.61
CA SER A 180 -0.31 3.03 0.60
C SER A 180 0.14 1.58 0.84
N THR A 181 -0.19 0.96 1.97
CA THR A 181 0.11 -0.48 2.20
C THR A 181 -1.04 -1.24 2.86
N GLN A 182 -2.20 -0.59 2.97
CA GLN A 182 -3.44 -1.22 3.42
C GLN A 182 -4.34 -1.43 2.20
N CYS A 183 -5.02 -2.57 2.18
CA CYS A 183 -6.06 -2.81 1.21
C CYS A 183 -7.12 -1.67 1.26
N GLY A 184 -7.84 -1.43 0.16
CA GLY A 184 -8.87 -0.39 0.06
C GLY A 184 -8.34 1.04 0.06
N CYS A 185 -7.03 1.24 0.06
CA CYS A 185 -6.40 2.56 0.08
C CYS A 185 -5.83 2.93 -1.30
N SER A 186 -6.13 4.14 -1.75
CA SER A 186 -5.64 4.69 -3.01
C SER A 186 -4.82 5.94 -2.75
N LEU A 187 -3.62 5.99 -3.34
CA LEU A 187 -2.73 7.15 -3.34
C LEU A 187 -3.34 8.35 -4.08
N VAL A 188 -4.24 8.10 -5.04
CA VAL A 188 -4.91 9.14 -5.82
C VAL A 188 -6.40 9.16 -5.47
N LYS A 189 -6.87 10.22 -4.80
CA LYS A 189 -8.30 10.36 -4.50
C LYS A 189 -9.12 10.56 -5.79
N PRO A 190 -10.25 9.85 -5.97
CA PRO A 190 -11.12 10.06 -7.11
C PRO A 190 -11.75 11.45 -7.07
N ILE A 191 -11.93 12.08 -8.24
CA ILE A 191 -12.73 13.32 -8.38
C ILE A 191 -14.13 12.90 -8.84
N LEU A 192 -15.14 13.11 -7.99
CA LEU A 192 -16.52 12.71 -8.23
C LEU A 192 -17.38 13.87 -8.78
N ASN A 193 -16.79 14.82 -9.50
CA ASN A 193 -17.46 16.07 -9.90
C ASN A 193 -17.60 16.27 -11.43
N GLU A 194 -17.03 15.40 -12.27
CA GLU A 194 -17.10 15.51 -13.74
C GLU A 194 -17.89 14.36 -14.39
N ALA A 195 -19.16 14.60 -14.72
CA ALA A 195 -20.07 13.61 -15.30
C ALA A 195 -19.81 13.44 -16.81
N LYS A 196 -19.23 12.31 -17.22
CA LYS A 196 -19.04 11.96 -18.64
C LYS A 196 -19.43 10.52 -18.99
N ILE A 197 -19.81 9.70 -18.01
CA ILE A 197 -20.39 8.36 -18.21
C ILE A 197 -21.85 8.42 -17.75
N VAL A 198 -22.77 7.68 -18.40
CA VAL A 198 -24.19 7.67 -18.01
C VAL A 198 -24.30 7.32 -16.51
N GLY A 199 -24.62 8.33 -15.70
CA GLY A 199 -24.71 8.20 -14.24
C GLY A 199 -23.38 8.13 -13.46
N GLY A 200 -22.21 8.36 -14.07
CA GLY A 200 -20.89 8.21 -13.43
C GLY A 200 -19.84 9.25 -13.80
N PHE A 201 -18.72 9.22 -13.06
CA PHE A 201 -17.60 10.17 -13.17
C PHE A 201 -16.36 9.50 -13.78
N ALA A 202 -15.57 10.25 -14.54
CA ALA A 202 -14.30 9.74 -15.08
C ALA A 202 -13.31 9.45 -13.93
N ALA A 203 -12.76 8.24 -13.91
CA ALA A 203 -11.74 7.87 -12.92
C ALA A 203 -10.43 8.60 -13.21
N ARG A 204 -9.77 9.11 -12.16
CA ARG A 204 -8.39 9.59 -12.25
C ARG A 204 -7.42 8.43 -12.38
N ASN A 205 -6.28 8.68 -13.02
CA ASN A 205 -5.25 7.66 -13.13
C ASN A 205 -4.82 7.17 -11.75
N ASN A 206 -4.71 5.85 -11.60
CA ASN A 206 -4.38 5.17 -10.35
C ASN A 206 -5.33 5.45 -9.16
N SER A 207 -6.52 6.04 -9.38
CA SER A 207 -7.46 6.31 -8.28
C SER A 207 -8.17 5.07 -7.74
N TRP A 208 -8.17 3.98 -8.51
CA TRP A 208 -8.73 2.68 -8.13
C TRP A 208 -7.71 1.58 -8.46
N PRO A 209 -6.57 1.52 -7.74
CA PRO A 209 -5.39 0.75 -8.15
C PRO A 209 -5.57 -0.78 -8.05
N TRP A 210 -6.69 -1.23 -7.49
CA TRP A 210 -7.09 -2.65 -7.43
C TRP A 210 -7.94 -3.11 -8.61
N ILE A 211 -8.44 -2.21 -9.48
CA ILE A 211 -9.32 -2.61 -10.58
C ILE A 211 -8.54 -3.37 -11.66
N VAL A 212 -9.10 -4.49 -12.11
CA VAL A 212 -8.49 -5.37 -13.12
C VAL A 212 -9.42 -5.49 -14.32
N SER A 213 -8.89 -5.25 -15.51
CA SER A 213 -9.58 -5.59 -16.76
C SER A 213 -9.08 -6.96 -17.22
N ILE A 214 -9.96 -7.95 -17.18
CA ILE A 214 -9.66 -9.31 -17.66
C ILE A 214 -9.97 -9.34 -19.15
N ARG A 215 -8.97 -9.64 -19.97
CA ARG A 215 -9.08 -9.58 -21.42
C ARG A 215 -8.74 -10.91 -22.07
N ARG A 216 -9.44 -11.21 -23.16
CA ARG A 216 -9.12 -12.31 -24.07
C ARG A 216 -8.16 -11.82 -25.15
N SER A 217 -7.10 -12.58 -25.40
CA SER A 217 -6.20 -12.38 -26.53
C SER A 217 -6.97 -12.54 -27.86
N LYS A 218 -6.53 -11.84 -28.90
CA LYS A 218 -7.10 -12.05 -30.26
C LYS A 218 -6.58 -13.37 -30.81
N SER A 219 -7.44 -14.12 -31.49
CA SER A 219 -7.11 -15.42 -32.11
C SER A 219 -6.11 -15.32 -33.26
N ASP A 220 -5.93 -14.13 -33.82
CA ASP A 220 -5.13 -13.93 -35.03
C ASP A 220 -3.76 -13.33 -34.65
N SER A 221 -2.71 -14.11 -34.92
CA SER A 221 -1.29 -13.88 -34.63
C SER A 221 -0.69 -12.60 -35.22
N SER A 222 -1.50 -11.81 -35.94
CA SER A 222 -1.13 -10.56 -36.62
C SER A 222 -1.71 -9.30 -35.96
N SER A 223 -2.33 -9.40 -34.78
CA SER A 223 -2.90 -8.23 -34.10
C SER A 223 -2.40 -8.08 -32.66
N SER A 224 -1.38 -7.23 -32.50
CA SER A 224 -0.94 -6.60 -31.26
C SER A 224 -2.00 -5.63 -30.71
N GLY A 225 -3.24 -6.10 -30.58
CA GLY A 225 -4.38 -5.35 -30.10
C GLY A 225 -4.58 -5.44 -28.58
N PRO A 226 -5.42 -4.57 -28.01
CA PRO A 226 -5.66 -4.52 -26.56
C PRO A 226 -6.37 -5.75 -25.96
N GLY A 227 -6.80 -6.72 -26.77
CA GLY A 227 -7.70 -7.82 -26.37
C GLY A 227 -9.14 -7.34 -26.16
N SER A 228 -10.12 -8.25 -26.20
CA SER A 228 -11.52 -7.93 -25.85
C SER A 228 -11.73 -8.08 -24.35
N VAL A 229 -12.39 -7.11 -23.71
CA VAL A 229 -12.73 -7.20 -22.28
C VAL A 229 -13.76 -8.30 -22.06
N LEU A 230 -13.38 -9.31 -21.27
CA LEU A 230 -14.25 -10.39 -20.80
C LEU A 230 -15.03 -9.90 -19.58
N CYS A 231 -14.30 -9.61 -18.49
CA CYS A 231 -14.87 -9.24 -17.19
C CYS A 231 -13.99 -8.23 -16.45
N GLY A 232 -14.57 -7.63 -15.41
CA GLY A 232 -13.81 -6.90 -14.39
C GLY A 232 -13.35 -7.84 -13.28
N GLY A 233 -12.31 -7.44 -12.56
CA GLY A 233 -11.85 -8.12 -11.35
C GLY A 233 -11.24 -7.12 -10.37
N SER A 234 -10.90 -7.59 -9.19
CA SER A 234 -10.20 -6.81 -8.16
C SER A 234 -8.97 -7.56 -7.67
N LEU A 235 -7.82 -6.90 -7.59
CA LEU A 235 -6.67 -7.45 -6.88
C LEU A 235 -6.96 -7.48 -5.39
N ILE A 236 -6.87 -8.65 -4.78
CA ILE A 236 -7.04 -8.84 -3.33
C ILE A 236 -5.70 -9.04 -2.61
N ASN A 237 -4.65 -9.39 -3.36
CA ASN A 237 -3.25 -9.41 -2.93
C ASN A 237 -2.33 -9.46 -4.17
N GLU A 238 -1.03 -9.66 -3.95
CA GLU A 238 0.00 -9.70 -4.99
C GLU A 238 -0.18 -10.82 -6.04
N LYS A 239 -0.98 -11.84 -5.75
CA LYS A 239 -1.11 -13.06 -6.57
C LYS A 239 -2.52 -13.33 -7.09
N TYR A 240 -3.55 -12.79 -6.45
CA TYR A 240 -4.93 -13.20 -6.71
C TYR A 240 -5.80 -12.05 -7.18
N VAL A 241 -6.54 -12.32 -8.25
CA VAL A 241 -7.64 -11.48 -8.73
C VAL A 241 -8.96 -12.15 -8.36
N LEU A 242 -9.83 -11.42 -7.68
CA LEU A 242 -11.22 -11.80 -7.40
C LEU A 242 -12.11 -11.34 -8.56
N THR A 243 -12.96 -12.23 -9.06
CA THR A 243 -13.89 -11.94 -10.18
C THR A 243 -15.14 -12.84 -10.07
N ALA A 244 -16.01 -12.78 -11.07
CA ALA A 244 -17.23 -13.58 -11.13
C ALA A 244 -16.97 -14.95 -11.77
N ALA A 245 -17.61 -15.99 -11.25
CA ALA A 245 -17.48 -17.36 -11.74
C ALA A 245 -18.14 -17.56 -13.11
N HIS A 246 -19.25 -16.88 -13.40
CA HIS A 246 -19.96 -16.99 -14.67
C HIS A 246 -19.11 -16.56 -15.87
N CYS A 247 -18.09 -15.73 -15.65
CA CYS A 247 -17.13 -15.34 -16.68
C CYS A 247 -16.31 -16.53 -17.20
N PHE A 248 -16.19 -17.59 -16.40
CA PHE A 248 -15.31 -18.72 -16.67
C PHE A 248 -15.95 -20.09 -16.47
N SER A 249 -17.22 -20.18 -16.08
CA SER A 249 -17.88 -21.46 -15.75
C SER A 249 -17.93 -22.46 -16.91
N ASN A 250 -17.81 -21.97 -18.15
CA ASN A 250 -17.76 -22.79 -19.36
C ASN A 250 -16.33 -22.99 -19.91
N MET A 251 -15.30 -22.67 -19.12
CA MET A 251 -13.90 -22.68 -19.50
C MET A 251 -13.13 -23.77 -18.78
N LYS A 252 -12.22 -24.43 -19.49
CA LYS A 252 -11.20 -25.32 -18.90
C LYS A 252 -9.91 -24.55 -18.65
N ASP A 253 -9.12 -24.97 -17.65
CA ASP A 253 -7.82 -24.35 -17.33
C ASP A 253 -6.87 -24.26 -18.54
N SER A 254 -6.93 -25.24 -19.46
CA SER A 254 -6.13 -25.23 -20.69
C SER A 254 -6.42 -24.03 -21.60
N GLN A 255 -7.55 -23.36 -21.43
CA GLN A 255 -7.95 -22.18 -22.20
C GLN A 255 -7.51 -20.86 -21.54
N LEU A 256 -7.04 -20.88 -20.28
CA LEU A 256 -6.62 -19.68 -19.52
C LEU A 256 -5.43 -18.96 -20.17
N SER A 257 -4.60 -19.66 -20.93
CA SER A 257 -3.49 -19.07 -21.71
C SER A 257 -3.95 -18.01 -22.71
N ASN A 258 -5.23 -18.01 -23.08
CA ASN A 258 -5.83 -16.99 -23.95
C ASN A 258 -6.29 -15.73 -23.19
N TYR A 259 -6.09 -15.67 -21.88
CA TYR A 259 -6.58 -14.57 -21.03
C TYR A 259 -5.46 -13.95 -20.20
N PHE A 260 -5.63 -12.66 -19.91
CA PHE A 260 -4.68 -11.91 -19.10
C PHE A 260 -5.37 -10.78 -18.33
N ALA A 261 -4.81 -10.46 -17.18
CA ALA A 261 -5.13 -9.28 -16.39
C ALA A 261 -4.44 -8.05 -16.99
N VAL A 262 -5.17 -6.93 -17.05
CA VAL A 262 -4.65 -5.59 -17.34
C VAL A 262 -4.92 -4.70 -16.13
N ILE A 263 -3.85 -4.17 -15.54
CA ILE A 263 -3.89 -3.36 -14.32
C ILE A 263 -3.28 -1.98 -14.61
N GLY A 264 -3.85 -0.93 -14.00
CA GLY A 264 -3.39 0.45 -14.20
C GLY A 264 -3.79 1.06 -15.54
N ALA A 265 -4.84 0.53 -16.20
CA ALA A 265 -5.41 1.09 -17.42
C ALA A 265 -6.76 1.76 -17.14
N ILE A 266 -6.93 3.03 -17.51
CA ILE A 266 -8.22 3.72 -17.54
C ILE A 266 -8.84 3.61 -18.93
N TYR A 267 -8.03 3.69 -19.98
CA TYR A 267 -8.48 3.68 -21.36
C TYR A 267 -8.08 2.41 -22.08
N SER A 268 -8.82 2.05 -23.14
CA SER A 268 -8.53 0.87 -23.95
C SER A 268 -7.20 0.98 -24.70
N ASN A 269 -6.73 2.22 -24.94
CA ASN A 269 -5.51 2.57 -25.66
C ASN A 269 -4.33 2.97 -24.75
N ASP A 270 -4.41 2.76 -23.43
CA ASP A 270 -3.28 3.05 -22.54
C ASP A 270 -2.03 2.26 -22.96
N THR A 271 -0.91 2.97 -23.06
CA THR A 271 0.33 2.47 -23.67
C THR A 271 1.21 1.70 -22.70
N ASN A 272 1.05 1.93 -21.40
CA ASN A 272 1.84 1.29 -20.35
C ASN A 272 0.96 0.77 -19.21
N PRO A 273 0.11 -0.25 -19.43
CA PRO A 273 -0.51 -0.99 -18.34
C PRO A 273 0.32 -2.21 -17.94
N VAL A 274 0.14 -2.69 -16.72
CA VAL A 274 0.69 -3.98 -16.30
C VAL A 274 -0.18 -5.09 -16.89
N ARG A 275 0.44 -6.03 -17.61
CA ARG A 275 -0.25 -7.18 -18.22
C ARG A 275 0.30 -8.47 -17.65
N VAL A 276 -0.56 -9.29 -17.05
CA VAL A 276 -0.15 -10.54 -16.39
C VAL A 276 -1.08 -11.68 -16.79
N GLY A 277 -0.51 -12.81 -17.22
CA GLY A 277 -1.29 -14.03 -17.52
C GLY A 277 -1.76 -14.73 -16.24
N PHE A 278 -2.64 -15.72 -16.40
CA PHE A 278 -3.15 -16.52 -15.28
C PHE A 278 -2.47 -17.90 -15.24
N LYS A 279 -2.15 -18.34 -14.02
CA LYS A 279 -1.57 -19.65 -13.71
C LYS A 279 -2.66 -20.69 -13.47
N SER A 280 -3.67 -20.31 -12.70
CA SER A 280 -4.77 -21.19 -12.33
C SER A 280 -6.04 -20.38 -12.10
N MET A 281 -7.17 -21.08 -12.10
CA MET A 281 -8.47 -20.54 -11.79
C MET A 281 -9.16 -21.44 -10.76
N ILE A 282 -9.83 -20.82 -9.80
CA ILE A 282 -10.59 -21.50 -8.76
C ILE A 282 -11.99 -20.92 -8.79
N LEU A 283 -12.95 -21.72 -9.26
CA LEU A 283 -14.37 -21.40 -9.15
C LEU A 283 -14.85 -21.80 -7.76
N HIS A 284 -15.82 -21.06 -7.21
CA HIS A 284 -16.46 -21.48 -5.97
C HIS A 284 -17.12 -22.86 -6.15
N GLU A 285 -16.84 -23.78 -5.23
CA GLU A 285 -17.27 -25.19 -5.33
C GLU A 285 -18.79 -25.34 -5.44
N ASN A 286 -19.53 -24.43 -4.82
CA ASN A 286 -20.99 -24.38 -4.86
C ASN A 286 -21.56 -23.35 -5.85
N TYR A 287 -20.79 -22.93 -6.86
CA TYR A 287 -21.31 -22.03 -7.90
C TYR A 287 -22.45 -22.70 -8.69
N ASN A 288 -23.57 -22.00 -8.84
CA ASN A 288 -24.72 -22.48 -9.60
C ASN A 288 -24.97 -21.59 -10.83
N GLY A 289 -24.70 -22.13 -12.03
CA GLY A 289 -24.85 -21.40 -13.29
C GLY A 289 -26.30 -21.05 -13.68
N ASN A 290 -27.30 -21.64 -13.02
CA ASN A 290 -28.71 -21.31 -13.27
C ASN A 290 -29.20 -20.16 -12.37
N THR A 291 -28.78 -20.14 -11.10
CA THR A 291 -29.23 -19.15 -10.11
C THR A 291 -28.23 -18.02 -9.85
N TYR A 292 -26.99 -18.15 -10.34
CA TYR A 292 -25.85 -17.28 -10.04
C TYR A 292 -25.49 -17.24 -8.55
N GLU A 293 -25.93 -18.23 -7.78
CA GLU A 293 -25.49 -18.40 -6.39
C GLU A 293 -23.99 -18.72 -6.36
N ASN A 294 -23.29 -18.08 -5.42
CA ASN A 294 -21.84 -18.18 -5.25
C ASN A 294 -21.06 -17.83 -6.54
N ASP A 295 -21.50 -16.81 -7.27
CA ASP A 295 -20.85 -16.29 -8.48
C ASP A 295 -19.52 -15.58 -8.19
N ILE A 296 -18.55 -16.33 -7.69
CA ILE A 296 -17.24 -15.84 -7.27
C ILE A 296 -16.13 -16.79 -7.72
N ALA A 297 -15.05 -16.22 -8.25
CA ALA A 297 -13.89 -16.96 -8.70
C ALA A 297 -12.60 -16.22 -8.36
N LEU A 298 -11.53 -17.00 -8.16
CA LEU A 298 -10.17 -16.52 -7.99
C LEU A 298 -9.33 -16.90 -9.20
N LEU A 299 -8.56 -15.93 -9.71
CA LEU A 299 -7.52 -16.17 -10.71
C LEU A 299 -6.16 -15.95 -10.06
N GLU A 300 -5.31 -16.97 -10.10
CA GLU A 300 -3.91 -16.86 -9.69
C GLU A 300 -3.09 -16.28 -10.84
N LEU A 301 -2.33 -15.23 -10.59
CA LEU A 301 -1.43 -14.61 -11.56
C LEU A 301 -0.18 -15.48 -11.80
N ASN A 302 0.35 -15.47 -13.03
CA ASN A 302 1.59 -16.18 -13.37
C ASN A 302 2.81 -15.65 -12.61
N TYR A 303 2.79 -14.39 -12.22
CA TYR A 303 3.81 -13.76 -11.38
C TYR A 303 3.16 -12.71 -10.49
N SER A 304 3.76 -12.50 -9.32
CA SER A 304 3.26 -11.55 -8.35
C SER A 304 3.43 -10.13 -8.84
N VAL A 305 2.38 -9.32 -8.68
CA VAL A 305 2.46 -7.88 -8.89
C VAL A 305 3.03 -7.21 -7.65
N SER A 306 3.85 -6.18 -7.85
CA SER A 306 4.58 -5.52 -6.76
C SER A 306 3.97 -4.18 -6.41
N PHE A 307 3.86 -3.90 -5.11
CA PHE A 307 3.54 -2.56 -4.59
C PHE A 307 4.59 -1.49 -4.92
N SER A 308 5.78 -1.87 -5.40
CA SER A 308 6.76 -0.89 -5.91
C SER A 308 6.23 -0.15 -7.14
N ASP A 309 5.22 -0.72 -7.82
CA ASP A 309 4.54 -0.08 -8.91
C ASP A 309 3.35 0.73 -8.40
N SER A 310 3.43 2.05 -8.53
CA SER A 310 2.38 3.00 -8.11
C SER A 310 0.99 2.77 -8.72
N ARG A 311 0.89 1.96 -9.78
CA ARG A 311 -0.38 1.56 -10.41
C ARG A 311 -1.11 0.45 -9.65
N ILE A 312 -0.42 -0.23 -8.72
CA ILE A 312 -0.88 -1.46 -8.06
C ILE A 312 -1.32 -1.17 -6.63
N GLY A 313 -2.52 -1.63 -6.29
CA GLY A 313 -3.07 -1.63 -4.94
C GLY A 313 -4.10 -2.74 -4.79
N PHE A 314 -4.49 -3.06 -3.56
CA PHE A 314 -5.40 -4.19 -3.29
C PHE A 314 -6.68 -3.71 -2.63
N ILE A 315 -7.80 -4.40 -2.85
CA ILE A 315 -9.07 -4.14 -2.14
C ILE A 315 -9.15 -4.99 -0.87
N CYS A 316 -9.79 -4.47 0.18
CA CYS A 316 -9.97 -5.26 1.40
C CYS A 316 -11.04 -6.32 1.23
N LEU A 317 -10.74 -7.52 1.73
CA LEU A 317 -11.75 -8.53 1.98
C LEU A 317 -12.47 -8.24 3.31
N PRO A 318 -13.73 -8.64 3.45
CA PRO A 318 -14.43 -8.58 4.73
C PRO A 318 -13.71 -9.47 5.77
N PRO A 319 -13.70 -9.09 7.06
CA PRO A 319 -13.07 -9.88 8.10
C PRO A 319 -13.81 -11.22 8.32
N ASN A 320 -13.05 -12.32 8.47
CA ASN A 320 -13.53 -13.70 8.52
C ASN A 320 -14.59 -14.04 9.61
N ASN A 321 -14.87 -13.12 10.55
CA ASN A 321 -15.69 -13.40 11.74
C ASN A 321 -16.98 -12.55 11.84
N GLN A 322 -17.42 -11.86 10.78
CA GLN A 322 -18.69 -11.13 10.80
C GLN A 322 -19.78 -11.90 10.05
N VAL A 323 -20.68 -12.54 10.80
CA VAL A 323 -21.86 -13.28 10.31
C VAL A 323 -22.93 -12.33 9.74
N THR A 324 -22.84 -11.04 10.04
CA THR A 324 -23.74 -10.00 9.53
C THR A 324 -22.93 -9.00 8.73
N TYR A 325 -23.15 -8.94 7.42
CA TYR A 325 -22.58 -7.91 6.55
C TYR A 325 -23.13 -6.54 6.97
N PRO A 326 -22.33 -5.64 7.59
CA PRO A 326 -22.82 -4.36 8.10
C PRO A 326 -23.06 -3.32 6.99
N TYR A 327 -22.94 -3.71 5.71
CA TYR A 327 -22.95 -2.80 4.57
C TYR A 327 -24.36 -2.47 4.06
N SER A 328 -25.41 -3.10 4.60
CA SER A 328 -26.80 -2.76 4.23
C SER A 328 -27.11 -1.31 4.59
N GLY A 329 -27.59 -0.53 3.62
CA GLY A 329 -27.85 0.90 3.78
C GLY A 329 -26.60 1.80 3.72
N MET A 330 -25.41 1.25 3.49
CA MET A 330 -24.20 2.05 3.24
C MET A 330 -24.10 2.45 1.76
N ASN A 331 -23.55 3.64 1.51
CA ASN A 331 -23.22 4.06 0.15
C ASN A 331 -21.92 3.37 -0.30
N ALA A 332 -21.92 2.85 -1.52
CA ALA A 332 -20.75 2.27 -2.16
C ALA A 332 -20.48 2.93 -3.52
N THR A 333 -19.24 2.90 -3.98
CA THR A 333 -18.86 3.34 -5.32
C THR A 333 -18.65 2.13 -6.21
N ALA A 334 -19.44 2.05 -7.29
CA ALA A 334 -19.20 1.09 -8.36
C ALA A 334 -18.17 1.66 -9.34
N ILE A 335 -17.20 0.83 -9.73
CA ILE A 335 -16.12 1.20 -10.64
C ILE A 335 -16.06 0.22 -11.81
N GLY A 336 -15.74 0.72 -12.99
CA GLY A 336 -15.65 -0.07 -14.21
C GLY A 336 -15.48 0.80 -15.45
N TRP A 337 -15.29 0.16 -16.59
CA TRP A 337 -15.02 0.85 -17.86
C TRP A 337 -16.27 1.30 -18.62
N GLY A 338 -17.47 1.04 -18.08
CA GLY A 338 -18.73 1.24 -18.79
C GLY A 338 -18.82 0.37 -20.06
N ARG A 339 -20.02 0.12 -20.55
CA ARG A 339 -20.22 -0.40 -21.90
C ARG A 339 -21.25 0.45 -22.62
#